data_AF-A0A965KV78-F1
#
_entry.id   AF-A0A965KV78-F1
#
_cell.length_a   1.000
_cell.length_b   1.000
_cell.length_c   1.000
_cell.angle_alpha   90.00
_cell.angle_beta   90.00
_cell.angle_gamma   90.00
#
_symmetry.space_group_name_H-M   'P 1'
#
loop_
_entity.id
_entity.type
_entity.pdbx_description
1 polymer ?
#
loop_
_entity_poly.entity_id
_entity_poly.type
_entity_poly.pdbx_seq_one_letter_code
_entity_poly.pdbx_strand_id
1 'polypeptide(L)'
;MKLSEILKVNQQILRTRAFVLGGQNFKVRVPLASEMEVINKRISEADITKKTEELINPLLEKKGTLESESIVYLDDDVLVDGRSVKDLAKMTAQTEQRILEMVKLLVPEVDNANMEELTYQEINDEFPFPVQLELMKKIAEVISPGYEETRKN
;
A
#
# COMPACT_ATOMS: atom_id res chain seq x y z
N MET A 1 27.25 -13.49 17.91
CA MET A 1 27.02 -12.32 18.77
C MET A 1 26.63 -11.16 17.88
N LYS A 2 25.50 -10.50 18.14
CA LYS A 2 25.01 -9.40 17.28
C LYS A 2 25.76 -8.11 17.63
N LEU A 3 26.00 -7.24 16.64
CA LEU A 3 26.67 -5.96 16.86
C LEU A 3 25.95 -5.08 17.90
N SER A 4 24.62 -5.12 17.92
CA SER A 4 23.80 -4.40 18.91
C SER A 4 24.02 -4.88 20.34
N GLU A 5 24.28 -6.17 20.56
CA GLU A 5 24.57 -6.73 21.88
C GLU A 5 25.93 -6.24 22.39
N ILE A 6 26.92 -6.21 21.49
CA ILE A 6 28.28 -5.69 21.79
C ILE A 6 28.22 -4.21 22.17
N LEU A 7 27.49 -3.42 21.37
CA LEU A 7 27.37 -1.98 21.57
C LEU A 7 26.33 -1.58 22.62
N LYS A 8 25.57 -2.54 23.17
CA LYS A 8 24.41 -2.30 24.07
C LYS A 8 23.40 -1.29 23.49
N VAL A 9 23.12 -1.42 22.20
CA VAL A 9 22.27 -0.50 21.45
C VAL A 9 20.87 -1.09 21.26
N ASN A 10 19.84 -0.28 21.57
CA ASN A 10 18.46 -0.63 21.25
C ASN A 10 18.18 -0.36 19.76
N GLN A 11 18.10 -1.43 18.96
CA GLN A 11 17.86 -1.34 17.52
C GLN A 11 16.48 -0.77 17.15
N GLN A 12 15.46 -0.99 17.98
CA GLN A 12 14.12 -0.47 17.71
C GLN A 12 14.11 1.05 17.81
N ILE A 13 14.74 1.60 18.85
CA ILE A 13 14.87 3.06 19.03
C ILE A 13 15.66 3.67 17.88
N LEU A 14 16.81 3.08 17.51
CA LEU A 14 17.63 3.61 16.42
C LEU A 14 16.90 3.65 15.06
N ARG A 15 16.01 2.69 14.85
CA ARG A 15 15.25 2.55 13.61
C ARG A 15 13.90 3.25 13.68
N THR A 16 13.60 4.01 14.72
CA THR A 16 12.36 4.78 14.79
C THR A 16 12.62 6.22 14.34
N ARG A 17 11.69 6.77 13.56
CA ARG A 17 11.66 8.17 13.15
C ARG A 17 10.28 8.74 13.42
N ALA A 18 10.16 10.05 13.54
CA ALA A 18 8.90 10.73 13.76
C ALA A 18 8.58 11.70 12.62
N PHE A 19 7.30 11.91 12.36
CA PHE A 19 6.80 12.93 11.44
C PHE A 19 5.46 13.49 11.93
N VAL A 20 5.08 14.65 11.39
CA VAL A 20 3.80 15.30 11.70
C VAL A 20 2.90 15.27 10.46
N LEU A 21 1.64 14.90 10.65
CA LEU A 21 0.61 14.93 9.62
C LEU A 21 -0.70 15.41 10.25
N GLY A 22 -1.33 16.44 9.67
CA GLY A 22 -2.58 17.00 10.21
C GLY A 22 -2.48 17.49 11.67
N GLY A 23 -1.29 17.88 12.13
CA GLY A 23 -1.04 18.27 13.53
C GLY A 23 -0.85 17.10 14.51
N GLN A 24 -0.92 15.84 14.05
CA GLN A 24 -0.66 14.65 14.85
C GLN A 24 0.78 14.17 14.69
N ASN A 25 1.38 13.68 15.78
CA ASN A 25 2.71 13.08 15.77
C ASN A 25 2.60 11.58 15.48
N PHE A 26 3.30 11.13 14.46
CA PHE A 26 3.42 9.72 14.12
C PHE A 26 4.86 9.26 14.33
N LYS A 27 5.02 8.01 14.74
CA LYS A 27 6.31 7.30 14.76
C LYS A 27 6.27 6.20 13.72
N VAL A 28 7.39 5.99 13.05
CA VAL A 28 7.55 4.97 12.02
C VAL A 28 8.84 4.20 12.22
N ARG A 29 8.75 2.89 12.06
CA ARG A 29 9.89 1.98 12.06
C ARG A 29 10.49 1.92 10.67
N VAL A 30 11.74 2.35 10.55
CA VAL A 30 12.56 2.22 9.34
C VAL A 30 12.91 0.74 9.15
N PRO A 31 12.39 0.06 8.11
CA PRO A 31 12.68 -1.34 7.84
C PRO A 31 14.14 -1.55 7.42
N LEU A 32 14.65 -2.77 7.59
CA LEU A 32 15.91 -3.18 6.96
C LEU A 32 15.69 -3.33 5.44
N ALA A 33 16.78 -3.33 4.67
CA ALA A 33 16.71 -3.56 3.23
C ALA A 33 15.99 -4.89 2.89
N SER A 34 16.34 -5.97 3.59
CA SER A 34 15.71 -7.28 3.41
C SER A 34 14.23 -7.30 3.81
N GLU A 35 13.83 -6.54 4.83
CA GLU A 35 12.43 -6.40 5.22
C GLU A 35 11.65 -5.62 4.14
N MET A 36 12.27 -4.59 3.54
CA MET A 36 11.68 -3.82 2.45
C MET A 36 11.53 -4.65 1.17
N GLU A 37 12.47 -5.56 0.88
CA GLU A 37 12.32 -6.53 -0.22
C GLU A 37 11.10 -7.43 -0.03
N VAL A 38 10.88 -7.94 1.19
CA VAL A 38 9.68 -8.74 1.52
C VAL A 38 8.41 -7.92 1.36
N ILE A 39 8.39 -6.67 1.84
CA ILE A 39 7.25 -5.74 1.67
C ILE A 39 6.95 -5.53 0.19
N ASN A 40 7.97 -5.20 -0.62
CA ASN A 40 7.79 -4.98 -2.05
C ASN A 40 7.30 -6.23 -2.77
N LYS A 41 7.75 -7.42 -2.36
CA LYS A 41 7.25 -8.68 -2.88
C LYS A 41 5.76 -8.86 -2.58
N ARG A 42 5.34 -8.66 -1.33
CA ARG A 42 3.91 -8.72 -0.94
C ARG A 42 3.05 -7.74 -1.74
N ILE A 43 3.55 -6.53 -1.99
CA ILE A 43 2.88 -5.54 -2.84
C ILE A 43 2.75 -6.06 -4.28
N SER A 44 3.83 -6.59 -4.85
CA SER A 44 3.83 -7.06 -6.24
C SER A 44 2.92 -8.26 -6.47
N GLU A 45 2.78 -9.12 -5.45
CA GLU A 45 2.00 -10.35 -5.42
C GLU A 45 0.60 -10.15 -4.80
N ALA A 46 0.13 -8.90 -4.68
CA ALA A 46 -1.19 -8.59 -4.13
C ALA A 46 -2.29 -9.39 -4.83
N ASP A 47 -3.23 -9.94 -4.05
CA ASP A 47 -4.38 -10.68 -4.59
C ASP A 47 -5.30 -9.72 -5.35
N ILE A 48 -5.42 -9.96 -6.65
CA ILE A 48 -6.24 -9.14 -7.55
C ILE A 48 -7.66 -9.69 -7.71
N THR A 49 -7.95 -10.88 -7.20
CA THR A 49 -9.18 -11.64 -7.51
C THR A 49 -10.42 -10.85 -7.16
N LYS A 50 -10.52 -10.43 -5.90
CA LYS A 50 -11.64 -9.62 -5.40
C LYS A 50 -11.81 -8.33 -6.19
N LYS A 51 -10.71 -7.61 -6.47
CA LYS A 51 -10.77 -6.33 -7.20
C LYS A 51 -11.16 -6.52 -8.66
N THR A 52 -10.72 -7.61 -9.27
CA THR A 52 -11.07 -7.96 -10.66
C THR A 52 -12.56 -8.25 -10.74
N GLU A 53 -13.11 -9.05 -9.83
CA GLU A 53 -14.55 -9.34 -9.75
C GLU A 53 -15.37 -8.06 -9.49
N GLU A 54 -14.94 -7.21 -8.56
CA GLU A 54 -15.60 -5.92 -8.25
C GLU A 54 -15.72 -5.01 -9.48
N LEU A 55 -14.71 -5.00 -10.36
CA LEU A 55 -14.69 -4.14 -11.54
C LEU A 55 -15.33 -4.78 -12.78
N ILE A 56 -15.15 -6.09 -12.99
CA ILE A 56 -15.65 -6.80 -14.18
C ILE A 56 -17.13 -7.18 -14.04
N ASN A 57 -17.59 -7.66 -12.87
CA ASN A 57 -18.95 -8.17 -12.71
C ASN A 57 -20.04 -7.14 -13.10
N PRO A 58 -19.95 -5.86 -12.70
CA PRO A 58 -20.93 -4.85 -13.10
C PRO A 58 -20.98 -4.62 -14.62
N LEU A 59 -19.85 -4.81 -15.32
CA LEU A 59 -19.76 -4.68 -16.78
C LEU A 59 -20.40 -5.89 -17.48
N LEU A 60 -20.24 -7.09 -16.92
CA LEU A 60 -20.84 -8.31 -17.43
C LEU A 60 -22.36 -8.32 -17.22
N GLU A 61 -22.84 -7.94 -16.03
CA GLU A 61 -24.28 -7.85 -15.72
C GLU A 61 -25.01 -6.89 -16.66
N LYS A 62 -24.32 -5.83 -17.08
CA LYS A 62 -24.87 -4.78 -17.95
C LYS A 62 -24.51 -4.96 -19.42
N LYS A 63 -23.92 -6.10 -19.82
CA LYS A 63 -23.42 -6.33 -21.18
C LYS A 63 -24.42 -5.99 -22.27
N GLY A 64 -25.68 -6.44 -22.16
CA GLY A 64 -26.73 -6.14 -23.14
C GLY A 64 -27.24 -4.69 -23.15
N THR A 65 -26.79 -3.85 -22.21
CA THR A 65 -27.15 -2.42 -22.11
C THR A 65 -25.98 -1.48 -22.36
N LEU A 66 -24.74 -1.97 -22.28
CA LEU A 66 -23.51 -1.19 -22.42
C LEU A 66 -22.76 -1.52 -23.72
N GLU A 67 -23.41 -2.18 -24.68
CA GLU A 67 -22.80 -2.46 -25.98
C GLU A 67 -22.42 -1.16 -26.68
N SER A 68 -21.11 -0.95 -26.85
CA SER A 68 -20.52 0.21 -27.49
C SER A 68 -19.16 -0.16 -28.05
N GLU A 69 -18.68 0.57 -29.06
CA GLU A 69 -17.35 0.34 -29.66
C GLU A 69 -16.20 0.53 -28.65
N SER A 70 -16.45 1.21 -27.53
CA SER A 70 -15.48 1.43 -26.47
C SER A 70 -15.36 0.28 -25.48
N ILE A 71 -16.27 -0.70 -25.48
CA ILE A 71 -16.24 -1.82 -24.53
C ILE A 71 -16.09 -3.15 -25.28
N VAL A 72 -14.96 -3.82 -25.04
CA VAL A 72 -14.65 -5.13 -25.64
C VAL A 72 -14.58 -6.18 -24.54
N TYR A 73 -15.47 -7.17 -24.60
CA TYR A 73 -15.48 -8.30 -23.68
C TYR A 73 -14.56 -9.41 -24.20
N LEU A 74 -13.55 -9.77 -23.41
CA LEU A 74 -12.64 -10.89 -23.67
C LEU A 74 -13.00 -12.07 -22.75
N ASP A 75 -12.30 -13.21 -22.91
CA ASP A 75 -12.58 -14.42 -22.13
C ASP A 75 -12.25 -14.25 -20.63
N ASP A 76 -11.20 -13.49 -20.30
CA ASP A 76 -10.70 -13.30 -18.94
C ASP A 76 -10.51 -11.82 -18.53
N ASP A 77 -11.02 -10.89 -19.33
CA ASP A 77 -10.87 -9.44 -19.14
C ASP A 77 -11.98 -8.65 -19.87
N VAL A 78 -12.08 -7.36 -19.54
CA VAL A 78 -12.88 -6.38 -20.28
C VAL A 78 -12.00 -5.20 -20.61
N LEU A 79 -11.99 -4.78 -21.88
CA LEU A 79 -11.33 -3.55 -22.30
C LEU A 79 -12.35 -2.42 -22.31
N VAL A 80 -12.02 -1.31 -21.66
CA VAL A 80 -12.78 -0.05 -21.72
C VAL A 80 -11.88 1.02 -22.29
N ASP A 81 -12.25 1.59 -23.43
CA ASP A 81 -11.44 2.55 -24.21
C ASP A 81 -10.01 2.01 -24.47
N GLY A 82 -9.91 0.72 -24.78
CA GLY A 82 -8.66 0.02 -25.03
C GLY A 82 -7.81 -0.27 -23.78
N ARG A 83 -8.32 -0.01 -22.57
CA ARG A 83 -7.62 -0.30 -21.30
C ARG A 83 -8.16 -1.55 -20.63
N SER A 84 -7.26 -2.42 -20.19
CA SER A 84 -7.59 -3.62 -19.44
C SER A 84 -8.15 -3.27 -18.06
N VAL A 85 -9.36 -3.77 -17.77
CA VAL A 85 -9.97 -3.66 -16.44
C VAL A 85 -9.22 -4.54 -15.43
N LYS A 86 -8.69 -5.69 -15.86
CA LYS A 86 -7.83 -6.55 -15.04
C LYS A 86 -6.50 -5.87 -14.66
N ASP A 87 -5.88 -5.13 -15.57
CA ASP A 87 -4.69 -4.33 -15.25
C ASP A 87 -5.04 -3.19 -14.28
N LEU A 88 -6.18 -2.54 -14.45
CA LEU A 88 -6.68 -1.55 -13.49
C LEU A 88 -6.93 -2.16 -12.10
N ALA A 89 -7.54 -3.35 -12.05
CA ALA A 89 -7.75 -4.09 -10.82
C ALA A 89 -6.43 -4.42 -10.12
N LYS A 90 -5.43 -4.88 -10.89
CA LYS A 90 -4.09 -5.15 -10.41
C LYS A 90 -3.43 -3.90 -9.85
N MET A 91 -3.43 -2.78 -10.59
CA MET A 91 -2.87 -1.52 -10.10
C MET A 91 -3.54 -1.05 -8.80
N THR A 92 -4.86 -1.22 -8.72
CA THR A 92 -5.64 -0.86 -7.53
C THR A 92 -5.25 -1.74 -6.35
N ALA A 93 -5.28 -3.07 -6.50
CA ALA A 93 -4.90 -4.01 -5.44
C ALA A 93 -3.46 -3.79 -4.95
N GLN A 94 -2.51 -3.52 -5.86
CA GLN A 94 -1.14 -3.19 -5.49
C GLN A 94 -1.02 -1.85 -4.73
N THR A 95 -1.88 -0.88 -5.04
CA THR A 95 -1.93 0.40 -4.32
C THR A 95 -2.48 0.21 -2.92
N GLU A 96 -3.59 -0.51 -2.77
CA GLU A 96 -4.19 -0.86 -1.46
C GLU A 96 -3.19 -1.64 -0.59
N GLN A 97 -2.52 -2.66 -1.15
CA GLN A 97 -1.49 -3.42 -0.45
C GLN A 97 -0.30 -2.54 -0.04
N ARG A 98 0.13 -1.60 -0.89
CA ARG A 98 1.21 -0.68 -0.55
C ARG A 98 0.82 0.23 0.61
N ILE A 99 -0.40 0.77 0.61
CA ILE A 99 -0.90 1.58 1.72
C ILE A 99 -0.86 0.74 3.00
N LEU A 100 -1.41 -0.49 2.96
CA LEU A 100 -1.42 -1.40 4.09
C LEU A 100 -0.01 -1.65 4.65
N GLU A 101 0.92 -2.11 3.82
CA GLU A 101 2.28 -2.43 4.24
C GLU A 101 3.03 -1.23 4.81
N MET A 102 2.78 -0.03 4.28
CA MET A 102 3.39 1.19 4.78
C MET A 102 2.79 1.61 6.12
N VAL A 103 1.47 1.50 6.30
CA VAL A 103 0.80 1.79 7.58
C VAL A 103 1.23 0.80 8.67
N LYS A 104 1.50 -0.48 8.33
CA LYS A 104 2.07 -1.47 9.27
C LYS A 104 3.44 -1.08 9.84
N LEU A 105 4.15 -0.13 9.20
CA LEU A 105 5.42 0.38 9.71
C LEU A 105 5.23 1.46 10.79
N LEU A 106 4.01 1.97 11.02
CA LEU A 106 3.75 2.88 12.11
C LEU A 106 3.98 2.18 13.45
N VAL A 107 4.53 2.94 14.40
CA VAL A 107 4.72 2.49 15.78
C VAL A 107 3.52 2.99 16.59
N PRO A 108 2.68 2.09 17.12
CA PRO A 108 1.50 2.50 17.89
C PRO A 108 1.93 3.11 19.24
N GLU A 109 1.15 4.09 19.72
CA GLU A 109 1.31 4.64 21.09
C GLU A 109 0.67 3.73 22.15
N VAL A 110 -0.23 2.83 21.74
CA VAL A 110 -0.83 1.83 22.62
C VAL A 110 0.14 0.67 22.81
N ASP A 111 0.53 0.42 24.06
CA ASP A 111 1.41 -0.69 24.40
C ASP A 111 0.82 -2.04 23.94
N ASN A 112 1.65 -2.87 23.32
CA ASN A 112 1.31 -4.21 22.80
C ASN A 112 0.29 -4.24 21.64
N ALA A 113 -0.01 -3.12 20.99
CA ALA A 113 -0.80 -3.15 19.76
C ALA A 113 -0.03 -3.87 18.63
N ASN A 114 -0.68 -4.85 17.99
CA ASN A 114 -0.10 -5.63 16.90
C ASN A 114 -0.52 -5.06 15.54
N MET A 115 0.39 -4.33 14.90
CA MET A 115 0.13 -3.77 13.57
C MET A 115 0.17 -4.83 12.45
N GLU A 116 0.75 -6.01 12.68
CA GLU A 116 0.91 -7.03 11.63
C GLU A 116 -0.43 -7.64 11.17
N GLU A 117 -1.44 -7.64 12.04
CA GLU A 117 -2.78 -8.18 11.75
C GLU A 117 -3.71 -7.17 11.08
N LEU A 118 -3.27 -5.91 10.94
CA LEU A 118 -4.04 -4.86 10.27
C LEU A 118 -4.42 -5.29 8.85
N THR A 119 -5.64 -4.96 8.46
CA THR A 119 -6.19 -5.14 7.12
C THR A 119 -6.37 -3.81 6.40
N TYR A 120 -6.40 -3.83 5.06
CA TYR A 120 -6.68 -2.60 4.30
C TYR A 120 -8.09 -2.06 4.56
N GLN A 121 -9.06 -2.94 4.82
CA GLN A 121 -10.44 -2.53 5.08
C GLN A 121 -10.55 -1.63 6.32
N GLU A 122 -9.84 -1.97 7.41
CA GLU A 122 -9.80 -1.14 8.63
C GLU A 122 -9.24 0.25 8.33
N ILE A 123 -8.18 0.35 7.53
CA ILE A 123 -7.62 1.65 7.10
C ILE A 123 -8.65 2.43 6.27
N ASN A 124 -9.34 1.75 5.37
CA ASN A 124 -10.31 2.36 4.47
C ASN A 124 -11.58 2.86 5.18
N ASP A 125 -12.00 2.18 6.23
CA ASP A 125 -13.15 2.57 7.04
C ASP A 125 -12.84 3.78 7.94
N GLU A 126 -11.57 3.97 8.32
CA GLU A 126 -11.13 5.08 9.17
C GLU A 126 -10.70 6.33 8.40
N PHE A 127 -9.96 6.16 7.29
CA PHE A 127 -9.31 7.28 6.60
C PHE A 127 -9.80 7.44 5.15
N PRO A 128 -10.19 8.66 4.72
CA PRO A 128 -10.43 8.94 3.32
C PRO A 128 -9.19 8.65 2.47
N PHE A 129 -9.39 8.14 1.25
CA PHE A 129 -8.30 7.76 0.35
C PHE A 129 -7.19 8.84 0.15
N PRO A 130 -7.50 10.15 0.01
CA PRO A 130 -6.46 11.17 -0.07
C PRO A 130 -5.54 11.21 1.17
N VAL A 131 -6.10 10.99 2.36
CA VAL A 131 -5.35 10.95 3.62
C VAL A 131 -4.46 9.70 3.67
N GLN A 132 -4.96 8.55 3.18
CA GLN A 132 -4.16 7.33 3.09
C GLN A 132 -2.92 7.52 2.20
N LEU A 133 -3.08 8.19 1.05
CA LEU A 133 -1.98 8.51 0.14
C LEU A 133 -0.98 9.47 0.78
N GLU A 134 -1.45 10.50 1.48
CA GLU A 134 -0.58 11.46 2.16
C GLU A 134 0.22 10.78 3.28
N LEU A 135 -0.43 9.93 4.07
CA LEU A 135 0.20 9.15 5.13
C LEU A 135 1.27 8.20 4.57
N MET A 136 0.94 7.42 3.55
CA MET A 136 1.88 6.55 2.85
C MET A 136 3.09 7.34 2.32
N LYS A 137 2.84 8.51 1.72
CA LYS A 137 3.90 9.39 1.20
C LYS A 137 4.84 9.87 2.31
N LYS A 138 4.29 10.34 3.43
CA LYS A 138 5.07 10.79 4.59
C LYS A 138 5.91 9.66 5.19
N ILE A 139 5.35 8.45 5.28
CA ILE A 139 6.10 7.26 5.71
C ILE A 139 7.27 6.98 4.77
N ALA A 140 7.06 7.04 3.45
CA ALA A 140 8.10 6.82 2.45
C ALA A 140 9.24 7.87 2.55
N GLU A 141 8.88 9.15 2.66
CA GLU A 141 9.84 10.26 2.83
C GLU A 141 10.74 10.06 4.06
N VAL A 142 10.17 9.62 5.18
CA VAL A 142 10.91 9.42 6.42
C VAL A 142 11.82 8.19 6.36
N ILE A 143 11.40 7.13 5.67
CA ILE A 143 12.20 5.92 5.49
C ILE A 143 13.37 6.16 4.53
N SER A 144 13.16 6.93 3.46
CA SER A 144 14.18 7.24 2.47
C SER A 144 14.10 8.72 2.07
N PRO A 145 14.81 9.61 2.79
CA PRO A 145 14.74 11.07 2.59
C PRO A 145 15.14 11.57 1.19
N GLY A 146 15.64 10.71 0.30
CA GLY A 146 16.00 11.05 -1.09
C GLY A 146 15.05 10.50 -2.17
N TYR A 147 13.96 9.81 -1.80
CA TYR A 147 13.11 9.13 -2.79
C TYR A 147 12.39 10.10 -3.75
N GLU A 148 12.12 11.34 -3.34
CA GLU A 148 11.59 12.40 -4.22
C GLU A 148 12.64 13.01 -5.17
N GLU A 149 13.93 13.04 -4.78
CA GLU A 149 15.00 13.59 -5.63
C GLU A 149 15.37 12.64 -6.77
N THR A 150 15.32 11.33 -6.55
CA THR A 150 15.70 10.33 -7.57
C THR A 150 14.68 10.20 -8.71
N ARG A 151 13.43 10.63 -8.53
CA ARG A 151 12.41 10.60 -9.61
C ARG A 151 12.46 11.81 -10.56
N LYS A 152 13.28 12.82 -10.28
CA LYS A 152 13.41 14.03 -11.10
C LYS A 152 14.59 14.00 -12.09
N ASN A 153 15.34 12.90 -12.17
CA ASN A 153 16.49 12.73 -13.06
C ASN A 153 16.25 11.64 -14.11
#